data_AF-A0A847LZL1-F1
#
_entry.id   AF-A0A847LZL1-F1
#
_cell.length_a   1.000
_cell.length_b   1.000
_cell.length_c   1.000
_cell.angle_alpha   90.00
_cell.angle_beta   90.00
_cell.angle_gamma   90.00
#
_symmetry.space_group_name_H-M   'P 1'
#
loop_
_entity.id
_entity.type
_entity.pdbx_description
1 polymer ?
#
loop_
_entity_poly.entity_id
_entity_poly.type
_entity_poly.pdbx_seq_one_letter_code
_entity_poly.pdbx_strand_id
1 'polypeptide(L)'
;MATKQSSAEKRHRQSEERRLRNKAVKSAVRTSVKKFVSAVQKKDAADAEASFKEMIKKLDSAAQKGVINKKAAARKKSRMQILLNNFKSA
;
A
#
# COMPACT_ATOMS: atom_id res chain seq x y z
N MET A 1 -13.97 22.05 35.28
CA MET A 1 -12.77 21.45 35.87
C MET A 1 -12.15 20.49 34.86
N ALA A 2 -10.86 20.64 34.52
CA ALA A 2 -10.21 19.75 33.56
C ALA A 2 -10.08 18.36 34.17
N THR A 3 -10.92 17.42 33.73
CA THR A 3 -10.76 16.01 34.08
C THR A 3 -9.39 15.56 33.58
N LYS A 4 -8.51 15.19 34.50
CA LYS A 4 -7.16 14.70 34.18
C LYS A 4 -7.32 13.36 33.46
N GLN A 5 -7.41 13.43 32.13
CA GLN A 5 -7.45 12.25 31.25
C GLN A 5 -6.20 11.41 31.54
N SER A 6 -6.41 10.14 31.88
CA SER A 6 -5.28 9.25 32.16
C SER A 6 -4.40 9.14 30.92
N SER A 7 -3.09 8.98 31.11
CA SER A 7 -2.15 8.81 29.99
C SER A 7 -2.59 7.67 29.06
N ALA A 8 -3.22 6.62 29.61
CA ALA A 8 -3.80 5.50 28.89
C ALA A 8 -4.96 5.92 27.97
N GLU A 9 -5.94 6.67 28.48
CA GLU A 9 -7.10 7.13 27.70
C GLU A 9 -6.67 8.02 26.52
N LYS A 10 -5.69 8.91 26.74
CA LYS A 10 -5.09 9.73 25.69
C LYS A 10 -4.40 8.88 24.62
N ARG A 11 -3.64 7.85 25.02
CA ARG A 11 -2.98 6.92 24.07
C ARG A 11 -3.99 6.12 23.26
N HIS A 12 -5.10 5.71 23.87
CA HIS A 12 -6.19 5.03 23.17
C HIS A 12 -6.75 5.91 22.06
N ARG A 13 -7.15 7.16 22.35
CA ARG A 13 -7.66 8.11 21.35
C ARG A 13 -6.68 8.30 20.17
N GLN A 14 -5.40 8.51 20.47
CA GLN A 14 -4.36 8.64 19.44
C GLN A 14 -4.19 7.37 18.59
N SER A 15 -4.32 6.19 19.21
CA SER A 15 -4.22 4.92 18.50
C SER A 15 -5.39 4.72 17.53
N GLU A 16 -6.61 5.10 17.91
CA GLU A 16 -7.80 5.04 17.07
C GLU A 16 -7.63 5.88 15.79
N GLU A 17 -7.20 7.14 15.95
CA GLU A 17 -6.94 8.05 14.83
C GLU A 17 -5.85 7.53 13.89
N ARG A 18 -4.77 6.97 14.44
CA ARG A 18 -3.69 6.35 13.65
C ARG A 18 -4.19 5.10 12.95
N ARG A 19 -5.03 4.29 13.59
CA ARG A 19 -5.61 3.07 13.02
C ARG A 19 -6.46 3.38 11.80
N LEU A 20 -7.34 4.38 11.88
CA LEU A 20 -8.19 4.79 10.75
C LEU A 20 -7.36 5.26 9.55
N ARG A 21 -6.37 6.13 9.77
CA ARG A 21 -5.44 6.59 8.73
C ARG A 21 -4.66 5.43 8.10
N ASN A 22 -4.12 4.55 8.92
CA ASN A 22 -3.36 3.39 8.45
C ASN A 22 -4.25 2.39 7.69
N LYS A 23 -5.52 2.24 8.08
CA LYS A 23 -6.50 1.40 7.38
C LYS A 23 -6.74 1.94 5.96
N ALA A 24 -6.95 3.25 5.81
CA ALA A 24 -7.14 3.88 4.51
C ALA A 24 -5.91 3.74 3.59
N VAL A 25 -4.70 3.95 4.13
CA VAL A 25 -3.46 3.75 3.35
C VAL A 25 -3.31 2.28 2.93
N LYS A 26 -3.55 1.34 3.84
CA LYS A 26 -3.47 -0.11 3.53
C LYS A 26 -4.50 -0.54 2.49
N SER A 27 -5.73 -0.02 2.55
CA SER A 27 -6.75 -0.33 1.54
C SER A 27 -6.37 0.23 0.17
N ALA A 28 -5.90 1.49 0.11
CA ALA A 28 -5.46 2.11 -1.15
C ALA A 28 -4.33 1.32 -1.82
N VAL A 29 -3.32 0.88 -1.06
CA VAL A 29 -2.23 0.03 -1.58
C VAL A 29 -2.76 -1.30 -2.10
N ARG A 30 -3.67 -1.96 -1.36
CA ARG A 30 -4.29 -3.22 -1.80
C ARG A 30 -5.08 -3.03 -3.10
N THR A 31 -5.84 -1.95 -3.22
CA THR A 31 -6.60 -1.63 -4.44
C THR A 31 -5.68 -1.41 -5.63
N SER A 32 -4.58 -0.67 -5.48
CA SER A 32 -3.61 -0.48 -6.58
C SER A 32 -2.94 -1.78 -7.01
N VAL A 33 -2.62 -2.68 -6.08
CA VAL A 33 -2.10 -4.01 -6.42
C VAL A 33 -3.15 -4.81 -7.20
N LYS A 34 -4.43 -4.79 -6.78
CA LYS A 34 -5.51 -5.46 -7.51
C LYS A 34 -5.68 -4.91 -8.92
N LYS A 35 -5.66 -3.58 -9.10
CA LYS A 35 -5.75 -2.94 -10.42
C LYS A 35 -4.65 -3.45 -11.37
N PHE A 36 -3.41 -3.50 -10.89
CA PHE A 36 -2.29 -4.05 -11.66
C PHE A 36 -2.52 -5.51 -12.06
N VAL A 37 -2.91 -6.37 -11.11
CA VAL A 37 -3.18 -7.79 -11.40
C VAL A 37 -4.31 -7.95 -12.41
N SER A 38 -5.38 -7.16 -12.31
CA SER A 38 -6.47 -7.18 -13.27
C SER A 38 -6.06 -6.69 -14.66
N ALA A 39 -5.17 -5.69 -14.76
CA ALA A 39 -4.64 -5.23 -16.05
C ALA A 39 -3.79 -6.31 -16.73
N VAL A 40 -2.93 -6.99 -15.96
CA VAL A 40 -2.13 -8.13 -16.45
C VAL A 40 -3.03 -9.27 -16.94
N GLN A 41 -4.11 -9.59 -16.20
CA GLN A 41 -5.07 -10.62 -16.61
C GLN A 41 -5.81 -10.27 -17.91
N LYS A 42 -6.10 -8.99 -18.13
CA LYS A 42 -6.73 -8.49 -19.36
C LYS A 42 -5.78 -8.40 -20.56
N LYS A 43 -4.49 -8.66 -20.37
CA LYS A 43 -3.43 -8.55 -21.38
C LYS A 43 -3.26 -7.17 -22.00
N ASP A 44 -3.62 -6.11 -21.27
CA ASP A 44 -3.37 -4.74 -21.71
C ASP A 44 -1.99 -4.27 -21.23
N ALA A 45 -1.05 -4.18 -22.16
CA ALA A 45 0.34 -3.83 -21.86
C ALA A 45 0.50 -2.37 -21.41
N ALA A 46 -0.25 -1.43 -21.99
CA ALA A 46 -0.14 -0.02 -21.67
C ALA A 46 -0.70 0.26 -20.26
N ASP A 47 -1.88 -0.29 -19.97
CA ASP A 47 -2.52 -0.14 -18.66
C ASP A 47 -1.77 -0.89 -17.55
N ALA A 48 -1.15 -2.04 -17.87
CA ALA A 48 -0.32 -2.77 -16.90
C ALA A 48 0.89 -1.94 -16.47
N GLU A 49 1.59 -1.28 -17.40
CA GLU A 49 2.73 -0.42 -17.07
C GLU A 49 2.34 0.83 -16.29
N ALA A 50 1.27 1.50 -16.69
CA ALA A 50 0.76 2.68 -15.98
C ALA A 50 0.34 2.32 -14.55
N SER A 51 -0.44 1.24 -14.40
CA SER A 51 -0.87 0.72 -13.09
C SER A 51 0.31 0.27 -12.22
N PHE A 52 1.36 -0.28 -12.82
CA PHE A 52 2.57 -0.68 -12.12
C PHE A 52 3.31 0.52 -11.52
N LYS A 53 3.50 1.60 -12.29
CA LYS A 53 4.14 2.84 -11.81
C LYS A 53 3.36 3.46 -10.66
N GLU A 54 2.03 3.53 -10.77
CA GLU A 54 1.18 4.02 -9.67
C GLU A 54 1.28 3.17 -8.41
N MET A 55 1.29 1.85 -8.58
CA MET A 55 1.36 0.90 -7.48
C MET A 55 2.68 1.03 -6.74
N ILE A 56 3.80 1.18 -7.44
CA ILE A 56 5.11 1.47 -6.82
C ILE A 56 5.06 2.76 -6.01
N LYS A 57 4.57 3.87 -6.60
CA LYS A 57 4.51 5.17 -5.93
C LYS A 57 3.74 5.09 -4.60
N LYS A 58 2.57 4.45 -4.61
CA LYS A 58 1.73 4.28 -3.41
C LYS A 58 2.37 3.37 -2.37
N LEU A 59 3.03 2.31 -2.81
CA LEU A 59 3.69 1.33 -1.94
C LEU A 59 4.92 1.91 -1.25
N ASP A 60 5.76 2.64 -1.98
CA ASP A 60 6.96 3.29 -1.44
C ASP A 60 6.58 4.45 -0.50
N SER A 61 5.52 5.21 -0.83
CA SER A 61 4.97 6.23 0.07
C SER A 61 4.46 5.63 1.39
N ALA A 62 3.79 4.47 1.34
CA ALA A 62 3.30 3.78 2.53
C ALA A 62 4.45 3.20 3.37
N ALA A 63 5.55 2.79 2.74
CA ALA A 63 6.75 2.32 3.41
C ALA A 63 7.51 3.47 4.10
N GLN A 64 7.64 4.63 3.45
CA GLN A 64 8.26 5.82 4.03
C GLN A 64 7.50 6.33 5.26
N LYS A 65 6.17 6.29 5.21
CA LYS A 65 5.30 6.64 6.35
C LYS A 65 5.28 5.58 7.47
N GLY A 66 6.01 4.47 7.33
CA GLY A 66 6.08 3.39 8.32
C GLY A 66 4.79 2.56 8.45
N VAL A 67 3.82 2.72 7.54
CA VAL A 67 2.56 1.95 7.57
C VAL A 67 2.79 0.50 7.12
N ILE A 68 3.76 0.29 6.24
CA ILE A 68 4.23 -1.01 5.77
C ILE A 68 5.73 -1.09 6.02
N ASN A 69 6.23 -2.26 6.46
CA ASN A 69 7.67 -2.46 6.62
C ASN A 69 8.38 -2.36 5.25
N LYS A 70 9.52 -1.66 5.21
CA LYS A 70 10.35 -1.48 3.99
C LYS A 70 10.65 -2.80 3.29
N LYS A 71 10.96 -3.87 4.04
CA LYS A 71 11.23 -5.20 3.47
C LYS A 71 9.97 -5.82 2.86
N ALA A 72 8.80 -5.63 3.48
CA ALA A 72 7.53 -6.11 2.93
C ALA A 72 7.14 -5.36 1.65
N ALA A 73 7.42 -4.06 1.58
CA ALA A 73 7.25 -3.27 0.36
C ALA A 73 8.20 -3.78 -0.75
N ALA A 74 9.49 -3.89 -0.48
CA ALA A 74 10.48 -4.38 -1.44
C ALA A 74 10.10 -5.77 -2.01
N ARG A 75 9.66 -6.71 -1.15
CA ARG A 75 9.18 -8.04 -1.61
C ARG A 75 8.00 -7.94 -2.56
N LYS A 76 7.03 -7.06 -2.29
CA LYS A 76 5.87 -6.87 -3.18
C LYS A 76 6.29 -6.27 -4.51
N LYS A 77 7.14 -5.25 -4.51
CA LYS A 77 7.68 -4.62 -5.72
C LYS A 77 8.38 -5.66 -6.61
N SER A 78 9.27 -6.46 -6.02
CA SER A 78 9.98 -7.53 -6.73
C SER A 78 9.03 -8.56 -7.35
N ARG A 79 8.05 -9.08 -6.59
CA ARG A 79 7.08 -10.05 -7.12
C ARG A 79 6.25 -9.52 -8.28
N MET A 80 5.82 -8.25 -8.20
CA MET A 80 5.01 -7.64 -9.26
C MET A 80 5.87 -7.30 -10.50
N GLN A 81 7.15 -6.95 -10.31
CA GLN A 81 8.08 -6.75 -11.42
C GLN A 81 8.30 -8.05 -12.19
N ILE A 82 8.50 -9.18 -11.47
CA ILE A 82 8.65 -10.49 -12.11
C ILE A 82 7.39 -10.83 -12.93
N LEU A 83 6.20 -10.57 -12.38
CA LEU A 83 4.94 -10.78 -13.11
C LEU A 83 4.87 -9.95 -14.40
N LEU A 84 5.26 -8.67 -14.35
CA LEU A 84 5.28 -7.80 -15.52
C LEU A 84 6.30 -8.28 -16.56
N ASN A 85 7.49 -8.71 -16.12
CA ASN A 85 8.52 -9.20 -17.02
C ASN A 85 8.07 -10.48 -17.73
N ASN A 86 7.48 -11.43 -16.99
CA ASN A 86 6.94 -12.67 -17.55
C ASN A 86 5.82 -12.39 -18.55
N PHE A 87 4.98 -11.39 -18.28
CA PHE A 87 3.95 -10.94 -19.21
C PHE A 87 4.52 -10.34 -20.49
N LYS A 88 5.65 -9.61 -20.42
CA LYS A 88 6.31 -9.02 -21.60
C LYS A 88 7.12 -10.02 -22.42
N SER A 89 7.61 -11.10 -21.79
CA SER A 89 8.42 -12.13 -22.45
C SER A 89 7.59 -13.23 -23.13
N ALA A 90 6.29 -13.29 -22.83
CA ALA A 90 5.33 -14.23 -23.40
C ALA A 90 4.57 -13.57 -24.56
#